data_AF-A0A803PS30-F1
#
_entry.id   AF-A0A803PS30-F1
#
_cell.length_a   1.000
_cell.length_b   1.000
_cell.length_c   1.000
_cell.angle_alpha   90.00
_cell.angle_beta   90.00
_cell.angle_gamma   90.00
#
_symmetry.space_group_name_H-M   'P 1'
#
loop_
_entity.id
_entity.type
_entity.pdbx_description
1 polymer ?
#
loop_
_entity_poly.entity_id
_entity_poly.type
_entity_poly.pdbx_seq_one_letter_code
_entity_poly.pdbx_strand_id
1 'polypeptide(L)' 'MVDQHTKDCTRVQFARILVEMDITDTPPRSVQYVDEHGQLVEQSIDYEWLLVKCKNCMGYGHIMADCRKGEAKKKL' A
#
# COMPACT_ATOMS: atom_id res chain seq x y z
N MET A 1 10.01 -15.43 -24.59
CA MET A 1 10.64 -14.56 -25.61
C MET A 1 10.36 -13.13 -25.18
N VAL A 2 11.37 -12.39 -24.74
CA VAL A 2 11.23 -10.97 -24.34
C VAL A 2 11.30 -10.12 -25.59
N ASP A 3 10.31 -9.26 -25.80
CA ASP A 3 10.25 -8.33 -26.93
C ASP A 3 11.44 -7.38 -26.92
N GLN A 4 11.94 -7.03 -28.10
CA GLN A 4 13.16 -6.23 -28.28
C GLN A 4 13.05 -4.85 -27.60
N HIS A 5 11.86 -4.23 -27.60
CA HIS A 5 11.63 -2.95 -26.92
C HIS A 5 11.67 -3.06 -25.39
N THR A 6 11.29 -4.22 -24.84
CA THR A 6 11.41 -4.53 -23.41
C THR A 6 12.86 -4.79 -23.03
N LYS A 7 13.63 -5.37 -23.97
CA LYS A 7 15.07 -5.63 -23.80
C LYS A 7 15.89 -4.34 -23.85
N ASP A 8 15.52 -3.43 -24.75
CA ASP A 8 16.21 -2.16 -25.00
C ASP A 8 15.61 -0.99 -24.20
N CYS A 9 14.68 -1.25 -23.26
CA CYS A 9 14.00 -0.26 -22.42
C CYS A 9 13.46 0.97 -23.17
N THR A 10 13.15 0.84 -24.46
CA THR A 10 12.92 1.99 -25.35
C THR A 10 11.50 2.51 -25.30
N ARG A 11 10.61 1.78 -24.59
CA ARG A 11 9.15 2.03 -24.57
C ARG A 11 8.57 2.07 -23.16
N VAL A 12 9.43 2.19 -22.15
CA VAL A 12 9.01 2.33 -20.75
C VAL A 12 8.64 3.79 -20.53
N GLN A 13 7.42 4.19 -20.90
CA GLN A 13 6.96 5.58 -20.74
C GLN A 13 6.97 6.05 -19.27
N PHE A 14 7.10 5.11 -18.31
CA PHE A 14 7.22 5.36 -16.88
C PHE A 14 7.76 4.12 -16.18
N ALA A 15 8.73 4.28 -15.27
CA ALA A 15 9.14 3.22 -14.36
C ALA A 15 8.01 2.94 -13.34
N ARG A 16 7.82 1.68 -12.97
CA ARG A 16 6.85 1.27 -11.94
C ARG A 16 7.59 0.64 -10.77
N ILE A 17 7.27 1.08 -9.55
CA ILE A 17 7.75 0.48 -8.31
C ILE A 17 6.61 -0.37 -7.75
N LEU A 18 6.83 -1.67 -7.58
CA LEU A 18 5.89 -2.58 -6.92
C LEU A 18 6.36 -2.80 -5.49
N VAL A 19 5.48 -2.55 -4.52
CA VAL A 19 5.76 -2.70 -3.09
C VAL A 19 4.95 -3.87 -2.55
N GLU A 20 5.63 -4.93 -2.16
CA GLU A 20 5.00 -6.04 -1.43
C GLU A 20 4.92 -5.69 0.05
N MET A 21 3.72 -5.78 0.63
CA MET A 21 3.49 -5.49 2.04
C MET A 21 2.38 -6.38 2.59
N ASP A 22 2.43 -6.63 3.90
CA ASP A 22 1.31 -7.25 4.60
C ASP A 22 0.20 -6.22 4.84
N ILE A 23 -1.04 -6.56 4.50
CA ILE A 23 -2.21 -5.68 4.69
C ILE A 23 -2.52 -5.45 6.18
N THR A 24 -1.99 -6.29 7.07
CA THR A 24 -2.13 -6.15 8.51
C THR A 24 -1.20 -5.09 9.11
N ASP A 25 -0.12 -4.77 8.41
CA ASP A 25 0.88 -3.78 8.78
C ASP A 25 0.50 -2.37 8.32
N THR A 26 1.28 -1.39 8.78
CA THR A 26 1.07 0.00 8.37
C THR A 26 1.58 0.19 6.95
N PRO A 27 0.76 0.71 6.02
CA PRO A 27 1.19 0.97 4.64
C PRO A 27 2.38 1.95 4.62
N PRO A 28 3.43 1.69 3.84
CA PRO A 28 4.62 2.51 3.78
C PRO A 28 4.31 3.87 3.14
N ARG A 29 4.78 4.96 3.73
CA ARG A 29 4.60 6.32 3.18
C ARG A 29 5.69 6.73 2.20
N SER A 30 6.80 6.02 2.22
CA SER A 30 7.91 6.22 1.30
C SER A 30 8.62 4.89 1.05
N VAL A 31 9.28 4.81 -0.10
CA VAL A 31 10.15 3.70 -0.47
C VAL A 31 11.46 4.24 -1.02
N GLN A 32 12.55 3.54 -0.71
CA GLN A 32 13.88 3.90 -1.18
C GLN A 32 14.31 2.91 -2.26
N TYR A 33 14.82 3.43 -3.37
CA TYR A 33 15.38 2.62 -4.45
C TYR A 33 16.65 3.26 -4.99
N VAL A 34 17.46 2.46 -5.68
CA VAL A 34 18.65 2.96 -6.39
C VAL A 34 18.25 3.22 -7.83
N ASP A 35 18.47 4.44 -8.31
CA ASP A 35 18.17 4.81 -9.70
C ASP A 35 19.23 4.29 -10.68
N GLU A 36 19.04 4.59 -11.97
CA GLU A 36 19.96 4.21 -13.04
C GLU A 36 21.35 4.86 -12.93
N HIS A 37 21.48 5.93 -12.14
CA HIS A 37 22.73 6.62 -11.86
C HIS A 37 23.42 6.12 -10.58
N GLY A 38 22.84 5.12 -9.90
CA GLY A 38 23.36 4.60 -8.63
C GLY A 38 23.03 5.48 -7.43
N GLN A 39 22.13 6.45 -7.57
CA GLN A 39 21.73 7.33 -6.47
C GLN A 39 20.60 6.70 -5.66
N LEU A 40 20.70 6.78 -4.33
CA LEU A 40 19.60 6.42 -3.44
C LEU A 40 18.52 7.50 -3.53
N VAL A 41 17.36 7.14 -4.08
CA VAL A 41 16.19 8.02 -4.22
C VAL A 41 15.10 7.56 -3.25
N GLU A 42 14.53 8.52 -2.54
CA GLU A 42 13.34 8.31 -1.70
C GLU A 42 12.10 8.80 -2.45
N GLN A 43 11.15 7.88 -2.68
CA GLN A 43 9.89 8.16 -3.33
C GLN A 43 8.76 8.16 -2.29
N SER A 44 8.09 9.30 -2.13
CA SER A 44 6.88 9.42 -1.30
C SER A 44 5.67 8.79 -2.00
N ILE A 45 4.84 8.08 -1.23
CA ILE A 45 3.61 7.44 -1.67
C ILE A 45 2.43 8.22 -1.08
N ASP A 46 1.60 8.77 -1.94
CA ASP A 46 0.33 9.37 -1.57
C ASP A 46 -0.79 8.37 -1.83
N TYR A 47 -1.67 8.18 -0.83
CA TYR A 47 -2.77 7.25 -0.93
C TYR A 47 -4.09 8.03 -0.95
N GLU A 48 -4.84 7.92 -2.05
CA GLU A 48 -6.18 8.49 -2.13
C GLU A 48 -7.12 7.88 -1.08
N TRP A 49 -6.95 6.58 -0.79
CA TRP A 49 -7.74 5.88 0.22
C TRP A 49 -7.01 4.67 0.80
N LEU A 50 -7.04 4.55 2.13
CA LEU A 50 -6.53 3.40 2.89
C LEU A 50 -7.63 2.85 3.79
N LEU A 51 -7.80 1.52 3.77
CA LEU A 51 -8.73 0.85 4.66
C LEU A 51 -8.22 0.94 6.10
N VAL A 52 -9.08 1.41 7.00
CA VAL A 52 -8.79 1.40 8.43
C VAL A 52 -9.00 -0.01 8.97
N LYS A 53 -7.97 -0.57 9.62
CA LYS A 53 -8.07 -1.84 10.36
C LYS A 53 -8.53 -1.58 11.79
N CYS A 54 -9.65 -2.18 12.17
CA CYS A 54 -10.15 -2.14 13.53
C CYS A 54 -9.35 -3.09 14.42
N LYS A 55 -8.63 -2.59 15.43
CA LYS A 55 -7.85 -3.46 16.34
C LYS A 55 -8.71 -4.27 17.33
N ASN A 56 -10.02 -4.02 17.40
CA ASN A 56 -10.95 -4.75 18.27
C ASN A 56 -11.48 -6.04 17.60
N CYS A 57 -11.93 -5.93 16.35
CA CYS A 57 -12.53 -7.06 15.62
C CYS A 57 -11.64 -7.67 14.54
N MET A 58 -10.50 -7.02 14.24
CA MET A 58 -9.59 -7.32 13.12
C MET A 58 -10.23 -7.17 11.72
N GLY A 59 -11.40 -6.52 11.64
CA GLY A 59 -12.06 -6.18 10.38
C GLY A 59 -11.56 -4.87 9.78
N TYR A 60 -11.84 -4.67 8.49
CA TYR A 60 -11.46 -3.46 7.74
C TYR A 60 -12.66 -2.53 7.52
N GLY A 61 -12.39 -1.24 7.33
CA GLY A 61 -13.38 -0.22 6.98
C GLY A 61 -13.99 0.54 8.15
N HIS A 62 -13.50 0.36 9.38
CA HIS A 62 -13.94 1.12 10.55
C HIS A 62 -12.83 1.23 11.60
N ILE A 63 -12.89 2.29 12.42
CA ILE A 63 -12.03 2.44 13.59
C ILE A 63 -12.60 1.67 14.78
N MET A 64 -11.80 1.51 15.84
CA MET A 64 -12.23 0.82 17.06
C MET A 64 -13.46 1.49 17.71
N ALA A 65 -13.61 2.82 17.58
CA ALA A 65 -14.75 3.55 18.11
C ALA A 65 -16.09 3.17 17.43
N ASP A 66 -16.07 2.82 16.14
CA ASP A 66 -17.25 2.44 15.36
C ASP A 66 -17.45 0.92 15.30
N CYS A 67 -16.74 0.18 16.16
CA CYS A 67 -16.77 -1.28 16.12
C CYS A 67 -18.03 -1.86 16.75
N ARG A 68 -18.90 -2.43 15.91
CA ARG A 68 -20.15 -3.09 16.36
C ARG A 68 -19.95 -4.50 16.93
N LYS A 69 -18.72 -5.05 16.86
CA LYS A 69 -18.40 -6.38 17.40
C LYS A 69 -18.20 -6.27 18.91
N GLY A 70 -19.27 -6.52 19.66
CA GLY A 70 -19.31 -6.37 21.12
C GLY A 70 -20.48 -5.53 21.63
N GLU A 71 -21.27 -4.93 20.74
CA GLU A 71 -22.56 -4.33 21.11
C GLU A 71 -23.56 -5.46 21.42
N ALA A 72 -23.43 -6.03 22.61
CA ALA A 72 -24.48 -6.80 23.23
C ALA A 72 -25.73 -5.89 23.29
N LYS A 73 -26.64 -6.13 22.36
CA LYS A 73 -28.07 -5.76 22.35
C LYS A 73 -28.46 -4.91 23.57
N LYS A 74 -28.39 -3.57 23.47
CA LYS A 74 -29.34 -2.75 24.24
C LYS A 74 -30.70 -2.97 23.60
N LYS A 75 -31.37 -4.06 24.02
CA LYS A 75 -32.83 -4.16 23.88
C LYS A 75 -33.39 -3.02 24.71
N LEU A 76 -33.94 -2.01 24.03
CA LEU A 76 -34.92 -1.12 24.62
C LEU A 76 -36.27 -1.86 24.66
#